data_AF-A0A8H7B7S2-F1
#
_entry.id   AF-A0A8H7B7S2-F1
#
_cell.length_a   1.000
_cell.length_b   1.000
_cell.length_c   1.000
_cell.angle_alpha   90.00
_cell.angle_beta   90.00
_cell.angle_gamma   90.00
#
_symmetry.space_group_name_H-M   'P 1'
#
loop_
_entity.id
_entity.type
_entity.pdbx_description
1 polymer ?
#
loop_
_entity_poly.entity_id
_entity_poly.type
_entity_poly.pdbx_seq_one_letter_code
_entity_poly.pdbx_strand_id
1 'polypeptide(L)'
;MASSTSCASKATQISSTNAARIVRCPTETIERLRHLNEAEIITLFTPFVPHSPSTTLAKDVDPFEPLGRALPRQVRHVPYRFDYGMTEMHVDFLPASGAVVIVICATTNVINHHAQAFERQLKFARDTSKKIVHNNTIASIPTILLLVDDDATAQGYVNAVDSFPAVVTVSDYTTAALMNVVRVLFGN
;
A
#
# COMPACT_ATOMS: atom_id res chain seq x y z
N MET A 1 -24.90 44.12 22.57
CA MET A 1 -23.85 43.75 21.60
C MET A 1 -23.00 42.67 22.24
N ALA A 2 -23.25 41.40 21.89
CA ALA A 2 -22.51 40.26 22.41
C ALA A 2 -21.35 39.96 21.45
N SER A 3 -20.11 40.16 21.90
CA SER A 3 -18.92 39.78 21.15
C SER A 3 -18.55 38.34 21.51
N SER A 4 -18.86 37.41 20.60
CA SER A 4 -18.42 36.02 20.70
C SER A 4 -16.96 35.91 20.28
N THR A 5 -16.08 35.60 21.23
CA THR A 5 -14.67 35.31 20.99
C THR A 5 -14.54 33.92 20.35
N SER A 6 -14.24 33.89 19.06
CA SER A 6 -13.94 32.66 18.31
C SER A 6 -12.56 32.14 18.71
N CYS A 7 -12.52 31.01 19.43
CA CYS A 7 -11.29 30.24 19.63
C CYS A 7 -10.96 29.48 18.35
N ALA A 8 -10.23 30.13 17.44
CA ALA A 8 -9.60 29.45 16.32
C ALA A 8 -8.51 28.50 16.86
N SER A 9 -8.83 27.21 16.91
CA SER A 9 -7.85 26.16 17.20
C SER A 9 -6.86 26.11 16.02
N LYS A 10 -5.66 26.65 16.21
CA LYS A 10 -4.53 26.40 15.32
C LYS A 10 -4.28 24.90 15.30
N ALA A 11 -4.69 24.24 14.23
CA ALA A 11 -4.24 22.89 13.93
C ALA A 11 -2.73 22.97 13.71
N THR A 12 -1.97 22.54 14.71
CA THR A 12 -0.54 22.31 14.61
C THR A 12 -0.34 21.28 13.50
N GLN A 13 0.07 21.75 12.31
CA GLN A 13 0.64 20.89 11.29
C GLN A 13 1.93 20.31 11.85
N ILE A 14 1.81 19.15 12.51
CA ILE A 14 2.95 18.27 12.69
C ILE A 14 3.31 17.82 11.29
N SER A 15 4.34 18.44 10.73
CA SER A 15 5.06 17.93 9.56
C SER A 15 5.59 16.56 9.95
N SER A 16 4.77 15.53 9.73
CA SER A 16 5.10 14.16 10.05
C SER A 16 5.79 13.62 8.82
N THR A 17 7.12 13.69 8.87
CA THR A 17 8.09 13.24 7.86
C THR A 17 7.97 11.76 7.46
N ASN A 18 6.94 11.03 7.92
CA ASN A 18 6.65 9.63 7.68
C ASN A 18 5.13 9.32 7.67
N ALA A 19 4.27 10.30 7.34
CA ALA A 19 2.83 10.12 7.42
C ALA A 19 2.28 9.31 6.25
N ALA A 20 1.81 8.10 6.56
CA ALA A 20 0.89 7.40 5.68
C ALA A 20 -0.44 8.18 5.61
N ARG A 21 -1.12 8.14 4.47
CA ARG A 21 -2.45 8.75 4.29
C ARG A 21 -3.29 7.98 3.29
N ILE A 22 -4.60 7.95 3.50
CA ILE A 22 -5.56 7.50 2.50
C ILE A 22 -5.76 8.65 1.51
N VAL A 23 -5.42 8.44 0.24
CA VAL A 23 -5.67 9.43 -0.81
C VAL A 23 -7.12 9.35 -1.26
N ARG A 24 -7.59 8.12 -1.46
CA ARG A 24 -8.97 7.78 -1.80
C ARG A 24 -9.20 6.32 -1.43
N CYS A 25 -10.39 5.99 -0.96
CA CYS A 25 -10.79 4.62 -0.71
C CYS A 25 -12.31 4.58 -0.57
N PRO A 26 -13.04 3.74 -1.31
CA PRO A 26 -14.46 3.53 -1.05
C PRO A 26 -14.66 3.04 0.39
N THR A 27 -15.68 3.59 1.08
CA THR A 27 -16.00 3.22 2.47
C THR A 27 -16.19 1.72 2.61
N GLU A 28 -16.92 1.09 1.68
CA GLU A 28 -17.13 -0.35 1.63
C GLU A 28 -15.82 -1.16 1.53
N THR A 29 -14.81 -0.65 0.81
CA THR A 29 -13.51 -1.33 0.64
C THR A 29 -12.73 -1.34 1.96
N ILE A 30 -12.66 -0.19 2.64
CA ILE A 30 -11.93 -0.10 3.91
C ILE A 30 -12.68 -0.76 5.06
N GLU A 31 -14.01 -0.70 5.08
CA GLU A 31 -14.82 -1.43 6.07
C GLU A 31 -14.68 -2.93 5.87
N ARG A 32 -14.73 -3.42 4.63
CA ARG A 32 -14.52 -4.84 4.34
C ARG A 32 -13.14 -5.33 4.79
N LEU A 33 -12.09 -4.53 4.56
CA LEU A 33 -10.72 -4.83 5.03
C LEU A 33 -10.65 -4.91 6.57
N ARG A 34 -11.29 -3.98 7.27
CA ARG A 34 -11.28 -3.92 8.75
C ARG A 34 -12.06 -5.07 9.39
N HIS A 35 -13.11 -5.53 8.72
CA HIS A 35 -14.02 -6.58 9.21
C HIS A 35 -13.81 -7.94 8.51
N LEU A 36 -12.59 -8.23 8.01
CA LEU A 36 -12.23 -9.58 7.57
C LEU A 36 -12.51 -10.59 8.70
N ASN A 37 -13.06 -11.75 8.35
CA ASN A 37 -13.21 -12.84 9.30
C ASN A 37 -11.84 -13.41 9.70
N GLU A 38 -11.73 -14.11 10.83
CA GLU A 38 -10.46 -14.64 11.32
C GLU A 38 -9.77 -15.61 10.36
N ALA A 39 -10.54 -16.39 9.60
CA ALA A 39 -10.02 -17.33 8.61
C ALA A 39 -9.62 -16.67 7.27
N GLU A 40 -9.93 -15.38 7.09
CA GLU A 40 -9.64 -14.68 5.86
C GLU A 40 -8.22 -14.13 5.84
N ILE A 41 -7.54 -14.33 4.71
CA ILE A 41 -6.13 -14.01 4.54
C ILE A 41 -5.98 -12.71 3.74
N ILE A 42 -5.07 -11.84 4.17
CA ILE A 42 -4.61 -10.71 3.36
C ILE A 42 -3.47 -11.21 2.48
N THR A 43 -3.66 -11.20 1.16
CA THR A 43 -2.55 -11.42 0.23
C THR A 43 -1.83 -10.09 0.02
N LEU A 44 -0.56 -10.04 0.43
CA LEU A 44 0.30 -8.88 0.37
C LEU A 44 1.34 -9.06 -0.73
N PHE A 45 1.12 -8.40 -1.87
CA PHE A 45 2.07 -8.39 -2.98
C PHE A 45 3.08 -7.25 -2.80
N THR A 46 4.36 -7.58 -2.67
CA THR A 46 5.44 -6.62 -2.39
C THR A 46 6.53 -6.69 -3.45
N PRO A 47 7.03 -5.55 -3.95
CA PRO A 47 8.06 -5.57 -4.98
C PRO A 47 9.41 -5.93 -4.36
N PHE A 48 10.20 -6.74 -5.08
CA PHE A 48 11.60 -6.98 -4.71
C PHE A 48 12.44 -5.73 -5.04
N VAL A 49 12.82 -4.98 -4.00
CA VAL A 49 13.49 -3.68 -4.10
C VAL A 49 14.68 -3.59 -3.14
N PRO A 50 15.65 -2.69 -3.37
CA PRO A 50 16.67 -2.40 -2.36
C PRO A 50 16.02 -1.90 -1.06
N HIS A 51 16.72 -2.13 0.05
CA HIS A 51 16.36 -1.59 1.35
C HIS A 51 16.38 -0.05 1.34
N SER A 52 15.48 0.59 2.12
CA SER A 52 15.52 2.03 2.33
C SER A 52 16.89 2.44 2.90
N PRO A 53 17.53 3.51 2.40
CA PRO A 53 18.84 3.95 2.92
C PRO A 53 18.82 4.26 4.42
N SER A 54 17.63 4.59 4.95
CA SER A 54 17.40 4.96 6.34
C SER A 54 16.98 3.77 7.22
N THR A 55 16.93 2.54 6.68
CA THR A 55 16.48 1.38 7.45
C THR A 55 17.53 0.89 8.43
N THR A 56 17.06 0.37 9.57
CA THR A 56 17.86 -0.41 10.52
C THR A 56 17.65 -1.92 10.38
N LEU A 57 16.82 -2.34 9.42
CA LEU A 57 16.53 -3.74 9.16
C LEU A 57 17.78 -4.48 8.66
N ALA A 58 17.95 -5.73 9.09
CA ALA A 58 19.03 -6.57 8.61
C ALA A 58 18.89 -6.82 7.09
N LYS A 59 20.01 -6.83 6.37
CA LYS A 59 20.04 -6.81 4.90
C LYS A 59 19.43 -8.06 4.24
N ASP A 60 19.34 -9.16 4.98
CA ASP A 60 18.79 -10.45 4.57
C ASP A 60 17.27 -10.56 4.81
N VAL A 61 16.65 -9.55 5.42
CA VAL A 61 15.21 -9.51 5.65
C VAL A 61 14.52 -8.79 4.48
N ASP A 62 13.31 -9.21 4.13
CA ASP A 62 12.52 -8.50 3.11
C ASP A 62 12.15 -7.08 3.60
N PRO A 63 12.34 -6.01 2.80
CA PRO A 63 12.05 -4.63 3.23
C PRO A 63 10.60 -4.37 3.66
N PHE A 64 9.65 -5.19 3.20
CA PHE A 64 8.24 -5.09 3.53
C PHE A 64 7.79 -6.11 4.58
N GLU A 65 8.71 -6.92 5.12
CA GLU A 65 8.41 -7.82 6.23
C GLU A 65 7.72 -7.11 7.40
N PRO A 66 8.14 -5.90 7.83
CA PRO A 66 7.47 -5.20 8.93
C PRO A 66 6.01 -4.84 8.62
N LEU A 67 5.66 -4.59 7.35
CA LEU A 67 4.28 -4.36 6.93
C LEU A 67 3.44 -5.62 7.11
N GLY A 68 3.94 -6.76 6.61
CA GLY A 68 3.27 -8.05 6.74
C GLY A 68 3.04 -8.43 8.21
N ARG A 69 4.04 -8.22 9.06
CA ARG A 69 3.96 -8.52 10.50
C ARG A 69 2.98 -7.62 11.26
N ALA A 70 2.87 -6.35 10.86
CA ALA A 70 2.04 -5.38 11.55
C ALA A 70 0.54 -5.52 11.25
N LEU A 71 0.16 -6.16 10.15
CA LEU A 71 -1.24 -6.37 9.79
C LEU A 71 -1.98 -7.25 10.83
N PRO A 72 -3.21 -6.92 11.24
CA PRO A 72 -3.92 -7.60 12.33
C PRO A 72 -4.60 -8.91 11.91
N ARG A 73 -4.26 -9.45 10.74
CA ARG A 73 -4.87 -10.65 10.15
C ARG A 73 -3.79 -11.58 9.62
N GLN A 74 -4.13 -12.82 9.31
CA GLN A 74 -3.20 -13.71 8.65
C GLN A 74 -2.77 -13.11 7.30
N VAL A 75 -1.46 -13.03 7.08
CA VAL A 75 -0.89 -12.48 5.85
C VAL A 75 -0.23 -13.58 5.04
N ARG A 76 -0.58 -13.63 3.76
CA ARG A 76 0.24 -14.31 2.76
C ARG A 76 1.12 -13.26 2.10
N HIS A 77 2.37 -13.17 2.54
CA HIS A 77 3.36 -12.26 1.97
C HIS A 77 3.92 -12.90 0.69
N VAL A 78 3.70 -12.24 -0.46
CA VAL A 78 4.12 -12.72 -1.78
C VAL A 78 5.01 -11.66 -2.44
N PRO A 79 6.33 -11.75 -2.27
CA PRO A 79 7.25 -10.90 -3.01
C PRO A 79 7.14 -11.17 -4.52
N TYR A 80 7.15 -10.11 -5.32
CA TYR A 80 7.13 -10.20 -6.78
C TYR A 80 8.33 -9.46 -7.38
N ARG A 81 8.84 -10.02 -8.47
CA ARG A 81 9.86 -9.37 -9.30
C ARG A 81 9.18 -8.66 -10.45
N PHE A 82 9.20 -7.34 -10.43
CA PHE A 82 8.55 -6.52 -11.46
C PHE A 82 9.15 -6.71 -12.86
N ASP A 83 10.37 -7.26 -12.97
CA ASP A 83 10.97 -7.64 -14.26
C ASP A 83 10.27 -8.80 -14.96
N TYR A 84 9.70 -9.73 -14.18
CA TYR A 84 8.95 -10.88 -14.69
C TYR A 84 7.46 -10.62 -14.79
N GLY A 85 6.97 -9.59 -14.10
CA GLY A 85 5.55 -9.26 -14.05
C GLY A 85 4.72 -10.30 -13.29
N MET A 86 3.42 -10.30 -13.55
CA MET A 86 2.50 -11.24 -12.92
C MET A 86 2.68 -12.64 -13.51
N THR A 87 2.64 -13.65 -12.65
CA THR A 87 2.80 -15.08 -13.00
C THR A 87 1.55 -15.85 -12.57
N GLU A 88 1.40 -17.10 -13.03
CA GLU A 88 0.27 -17.97 -12.64
C GLU A 88 0.19 -18.17 -11.12
N MET A 89 1.34 -18.34 -10.46
CA MET A 89 1.40 -18.44 -8.99
C MET A 89 0.74 -17.25 -8.28
N HIS A 90 0.90 -16.02 -8.80
CA HIS A 90 0.23 -14.86 -8.22
C HIS A 90 -1.30 -14.95 -8.37
N VAL A 91 -1.77 -15.48 -9.51
CA VAL A 91 -3.19 -15.68 -9.78
C VAL A 91 -3.78 -16.75 -8.87
N ASP A 92 -3.05 -17.84 -8.63
CA ASP A 92 -3.50 -18.96 -7.78
C ASP A 92 -3.72 -18.56 -6.31
N PHE A 93 -3.09 -17.47 -5.86
CA PHE A 93 -3.33 -16.94 -4.52
C PHE A 93 -4.62 -16.13 -4.38
N LEU A 94 -5.15 -15.57 -5.47
CA LEU A 94 -6.31 -14.67 -5.43
C LEU A 94 -7.59 -15.34 -4.91
N PRO A 95 -7.97 -16.57 -5.32
CA PRO A 95 -9.18 -17.25 -4.83
C PRO A 95 -9.27 -17.42 -3.31
N ALA A 96 -8.13 -17.50 -2.63
CA ALA A 96 -8.08 -17.68 -1.17
C ALA A 96 -7.89 -16.36 -0.40
N SER A 97 -7.92 -15.21 -1.09
CA SER A 97 -7.70 -13.90 -0.46
C SER A 97 -9.03 -13.35 0.07
N GLY A 98 -9.04 -12.89 1.33
CA GLY A 98 -10.12 -12.05 1.84
C GLY A 98 -9.93 -10.59 1.46
N ALA A 99 -8.68 -10.17 1.28
CA ALA A 99 -8.28 -8.87 0.77
C ALA A 99 -6.94 -8.97 0.04
N VAL A 100 -6.70 -8.05 -0.89
CA VAL A 100 -5.42 -7.92 -1.60
C VAL A 100 -4.83 -6.55 -1.34
N VAL A 101 -3.58 -6.51 -0.89
CA VAL A 101 -2.78 -5.30 -0.79
C VAL A 101 -1.63 -5.40 -1.79
N ILE A 102 -1.55 -4.45 -2.70
CA ILE A 102 -0.48 -4.39 -3.73
C ILE A 102 0.40 -3.20 -3.40
N VAL A 103 1.69 -3.45 -3.20
CA VAL A 103 2.66 -2.38 -2.95
C VAL A 103 3.33 -1.98 -4.26
N ILE A 104 3.41 -0.67 -4.50
CA ILE A 104 4.29 -0.04 -5.49
C ILE A 104 5.28 0.83 -4.72
N CYS A 105 6.57 0.63 -4.94
CA CYS A 105 7.64 1.44 -4.37
C CYS A 105 8.35 2.21 -5.48
N ALA A 106 8.19 3.54 -5.45
CA ALA A 106 8.68 4.48 -6.43
C ALA A 106 9.60 5.55 -5.80
N THR A 107 10.13 5.28 -4.60
CA THR A 107 11.12 6.16 -3.96
C THR A 107 12.34 6.37 -4.85
N THR A 108 13.01 7.50 -4.65
CA THR A 108 14.27 7.88 -5.32
C THR A 108 15.30 6.76 -5.22
N ASN A 109 15.39 6.07 -4.07
CA ASN A 109 16.25 4.91 -3.91
C ASN A 109 15.94 3.80 -4.93
N VAL A 110 14.67 3.46 -5.13
CA VAL A 110 14.26 2.40 -6.07
C VAL A 110 14.42 2.83 -7.52
N ILE A 111 13.99 4.05 -7.86
CA ILE A 111 14.06 4.59 -9.23
C ILE A 111 15.52 4.71 -9.70
N ASN A 112 16.44 5.11 -8.82
CA ASN A 112 17.87 5.20 -9.15
C ASN A 112 18.50 3.83 -9.43
N HIS A 113 18.00 2.74 -8.83
CA HIS A 113 18.46 1.39 -9.15
C HIS A 113 17.79 0.84 -10.41
N HIS A 114 16.52 1.20 -10.65
CA HIS A 114 15.72 0.70 -11.77
C HIS A 114 14.77 1.79 -12.29
N ALA A 115 15.17 2.50 -13.35
CA ALA A 115 14.42 3.64 -13.89
C ALA A 115 12.98 3.34 -14.33
N GLN A 116 12.69 2.08 -14.71
CA GLN A 116 11.34 1.62 -15.13
C GLN A 116 10.58 0.91 -13.99
N ALA A 117 11.05 1.00 -12.75
CA ALA A 117 10.47 0.24 -11.65
C ALA A 117 9.01 0.61 -11.43
N PHE A 118 8.66 1.90 -11.51
CA PHE A 118 7.28 2.35 -11.32
C PHE A 118 6.34 1.74 -12.37
N GLU A 119 6.67 1.87 -13.66
CA GLU A 119 5.82 1.40 -14.76
C GLU A 119 5.62 -0.11 -14.71
N ARG A 120 6.66 -0.86 -14.36
CA ARG A 120 6.61 -2.33 -14.25
C ARG A 120 5.78 -2.79 -13.05
N GLN A 121 5.92 -2.13 -11.90
CA GLN A 121 5.10 -2.38 -10.72
C GLN A 121 3.64 -1.99 -10.96
N LEU A 122 3.39 -0.86 -11.64
CA LEU A 122 2.06 -0.43 -12.04
C LEU A 122 1.40 -1.43 -12.99
N LYS A 123 2.17 -1.98 -13.94
CA LYS A 123 1.68 -3.05 -14.82
C LYS A 123 1.27 -4.29 -14.01
N PHE A 124 2.11 -4.73 -13.06
CA PHE A 124 1.77 -5.83 -12.15
C PHE A 124 0.46 -5.55 -11.41
N ALA A 125 0.32 -4.37 -10.79
CA ALA A 125 -0.88 -3.99 -10.05
C ALA A 125 -2.14 -4.01 -10.94
N ARG A 126 -2.02 -3.48 -12.18
CA ARG A 126 -3.13 -3.45 -13.14
C ARG A 126 -3.52 -4.85 -13.60
N ASP A 127 -2.55 -5.71 -13.85
CA ASP A 127 -2.82 -7.10 -14.26
C ASP A 127 -3.49 -7.90 -13.13
N THR A 128 -3.04 -7.73 -11.88
CA THR A 128 -3.68 -8.32 -10.70
C THR A 128 -5.12 -7.82 -10.52
N SER A 129 -5.35 -6.51 -10.58
CA SER A 129 -6.69 -5.92 -10.47
C SER A 129 -7.62 -6.43 -11.58
N LYS A 130 -7.13 -6.53 -12.82
CA LYS A 130 -7.89 -7.13 -13.93
C LYS A 130 -8.28 -8.58 -13.64
N LYS A 131 -7.38 -9.41 -13.08
CA LYS A 131 -7.71 -10.81 -12.75
C LYS A 131 -8.79 -10.93 -11.69
N ILE A 132 -8.80 -10.03 -10.71
CA ILE A 132 -9.84 -9.98 -9.67
C ILE A 132 -11.19 -9.58 -10.30
N VAL A 133 -11.23 -8.47 -11.04
CA VAL A 133 -12.47 -7.92 -11.61
C VAL A 133 -13.10 -8.84 -12.66
N HIS A 134 -12.30 -9.53 -13.48
CA HIS A 134 -12.82 -10.43 -14.53
C HIS A 134 -13.20 -11.82 -14.02
N ASN A 135 -13.02 -12.11 -12.73
CA ASN A 135 -13.40 -13.38 -12.15
C ASN A 135 -14.57 -13.18 -11.18
N ASN A 136 -15.76 -13.60 -11.62
CA ASN A 136 -17.02 -13.42 -10.89
C ASN A 136 -17.01 -13.98 -9.46
N THR A 137 -16.17 -14.97 -9.15
CA THR A 137 -16.11 -15.56 -7.80
C THR A 137 -15.29 -14.72 -6.83
N ILE A 138 -14.42 -13.83 -7.33
CA ILE A 138 -13.50 -13.01 -6.53
C ILE A 138 -13.60 -11.51 -6.81
N ALA A 139 -14.50 -11.08 -7.69
CA ALA A 139 -14.66 -9.66 -8.07
C ALA A 139 -14.98 -8.73 -6.88
N SER A 140 -15.45 -9.28 -5.75
CA SER A 140 -15.73 -8.55 -4.52
C SER A 140 -14.54 -8.44 -3.55
N ILE A 141 -13.38 -9.04 -3.88
CA ILE A 141 -12.20 -8.96 -3.02
C ILE A 141 -11.70 -7.51 -3.00
N PRO A 142 -11.64 -6.85 -1.83
CA PRO A 142 -11.11 -5.50 -1.72
C PRO A 142 -9.64 -5.49 -2.14
N THR A 143 -9.31 -4.61 -3.07
CA THR A 143 -7.95 -4.41 -3.57
C THR A 143 -7.46 -3.02 -3.20
N ILE A 144 -6.42 -2.95 -2.37
CA ILE A 144 -5.82 -1.71 -1.90
C ILE A 144 -4.45 -1.56 -2.53
N LEU A 145 -4.19 -0.41 -3.14
CA LEU A 145 -2.86 -0.05 -3.62
C LEU A 145 -2.13 0.77 -2.55
N LEU A 146 -0.99 0.29 -2.08
CA LEU A 146 -0.06 1.04 -1.25
C LEU A 146 1.06 1.62 -2.13
N LEU A 147 1.09 2.93 -2.27
CA LEU A 147 2.12 3.65 -3.01
C LEU A 147 3.16 4.24 -2.03
N VAL A 148 4.40 3.77 -2.14
CA VAL A 148 5.54 4.29 -1.40
C VAL A 148 6.34 5.22 -2.30
N ASP A 149 6.42 6.49 -1.94
CA ASP A 149 7.10 7.53 -2.73
C ASP A 149 7.66 8.62 -1.82
N ASP A 150 8.96 8.93 -1.96
CA ASP A 150 9.68 9.89 -1.13
C ASP A 150 9.74 11.30 -1.74
N ASP A 151 9.19 11.49 -2.95
CA ASP A 151 9.32 12.72 -3.72
C ASP A 151 8.11 13.67 -3.56
N ALA A 152 8.35 14.96 -3.71
CA ALA A 152 7.35 16.00 -3.88
C ALA A 152 6.46 15.77 -5.12
N THR A 153 6.85 14.86 -6.01
CA THR A 153 6.05 14.34 -7.12
C THR A 153 4.98 13.33 -6.72
N ALA A 154 4.69 13.14 -5.42
CA ALA A 154 3.59 12.30 -4.96
C ALA A 154 2.30 12.45 -5.78
N GLN A 155 2.01 13.65 -6.28
CA GLN A 155 0.86 13.87 -7.16
C GLN A 155 0.95 13.15 -8.52
N GLY A 156 2.13 13.08 -9.15
CA GLY A 156 2.34 12.42 -10.44
C GLY A 156 2.08 10.92 -10.39
N TYR A 157 2.68 10.22 -9.42
CA TYR A 157 2.44 8.78 -9.27
C TYR A 157 1.01 8.48 -8.79
N VAL A 158 0.45 9.31 -7.89
CA VAL A 158 -0.97 9.21 -7.49
C VAL A 158 -1.92 9.37 -8.68
N ASN A 159 -1.62 10.28 -9.60
CA ASN A 159 -2.40 10.47 -10.82
C ASN A 159 -2.25 9.27 -11.78
N ALA A 160 -1.05 8.69 -11.90
CA ALA A 160 -0.81 7.53 -12.77
C ALA A 160 -1.54 6.25 -12.30
N VAL A 161 -1.93 6.19 -11.02
CA VAL A 161 -2.72 5.10 -10.43
C VAL A 161 -4.21 5.42 -10.32
N ASP A 162 -4.71 6.47 -10.98
CA ASP A 162 -6.12 6.92 -10.98
C ASP A 162 -7.16 5.79 -11.12
N SER A 163 -6.87 4.79 -11.96
CA SER A 163 -7.68 3.59 -12.19
C SER A 163 -7.93 2.72 -10.93
N PHE A 164 -7.18 2.92 -9.84
CA PHE A 164 -7.39 2.22 -8.58
C PHE A 164 -8.28 3.06 -7.65
N PRO A 165 -9.40 2.50 -7.15
CA PRO A 165 -10.32 3.24 -6.28
C PRO A 165 -9.78 3.40 -4.85
N ALA A 166 -9.01 2.42 -4.35
CA ALA A 166 -8.42 2.43 -3.02
C ALA A 166 -6.89 2.61 -3.09
N VAL A 167 -6.41 3.77 -2.68
CA VAL A 167 -5.00 4.16 -2.70
C VAL A 167 -4.60 4.79 -1.37
N VAL A 168 -3.56 4.21 -0.78
CA VAL A 168 -2.85 4.72 0.40
C VAL A 168 -1.44 5.09 -0.01
N THR A 169 -0.93 6.21 0.48
CA THR A 169 0.45 6.65 0.23
C THR A 169 1.25 6.69 1.52
N VAL A 170 2.55 6.44 1.44
CA VAL A 170 3.51 6.66 2.53
C VAL A 170 4.85 7.11 1.96
N SER A 171 5.60 7.93 2.70
CA SER A 171 6.81 8.59 2.18
C SER A 171 8.09 7.74 2.21
N ASP A 172 8.07 6.60 2.88
CA ASP A 172 9.20 5.69 3.02
C ASP A 172 8.66 4.28 3.34
N TYR A 173 9.54 3.29 3.31
CA TYR A 173 9.29 1.88 3.62
C TYR A 173 10.22 1.40 4.75
N THR A 174 10.61 2.31 5.64
CA THR A 174 11.16 1.95 6.96
C THR A 174 10.08 1.29 7.82
N THR A 175 10.49 0.50 8.83
CA THR A 175 9.57 -0.13 9.79
C THR A 175 8.55 0.85 10.37
N ALA A 176 8.99 2.04 10.78
CA ALA A 176 8.11 3.05 11.35
C ALA A 176 7.06 3.58 10.35
N ALA A 177 7.47 3.82 9.10
CA ALA A 177 6.58 4.25 8.04
C ALA A 177 5.54 3.17 7.69
N LEU A 178 5.97 1.91 7.57
CA LEU A 178 5.07 0.77 7.31
C LEU A 178 4.09 0.53 8.46
N MET A 179 4.48 0.73 9.72
CA MET A 179 3.56 0.68 10.85
C MET A 179 2.49 1.78 10.79
N ASN A 180 2.84 2.98 10.32
CA ASN A 180 1.87 4.06 10.13
C ASN A 180 0.84 3.74 9.03
N VAL A 181 1.23 3.00 7.99
CA VAL A 181 0.28 2.50 6.98
C VAL A 181 -0.80 1.64 7.63
N VAL A 182 -0.40 0.71 8.49
CA VAL A 182 -1.36 -0.16 9.20
C VAL A 182 -2.28 0.65 10.10
N ARG A 183 -1.74 1.61 10.87
CA ARG A 183 -2.56 2.52 11.70
C ARG A 183 -3.64 3.24 10.89
N VAL A 184 -3.27 3.78 9.74
CA VAL A 184 -4.19 4.47 8.82
C VAL A 184 -5.25 3.51 8.25
N LEU A 185 -4.83 2.32 7.81
CA LEU A 185 -5.75 1.33 7.25
C LEU A 185 -6.76 0.81 8.28
N PHE A 186 -6.36 0.64 9.53
CA PHE A 186 -7.20 0.02 10.56
C PHE A 186 -7.79 0.99 11.60
N GLY A 187 -7.39 2.27 11.59
CA GLY A 187 -7.92 3.30 12.48
C GLY A 187 -7.35 3.25 13.91
N ASN A 188 -6.11 2.79 14.07
CA ASN A 188 -5.44 2.57 15.37
C ASN A 188 -4.39 3.64 15.69
#